data_AF-A0A8S3U5Z7-F1
#
_entry.id   AF-A0A8S3U5Z7-F1
#
_cell.length_a   1.000
_cell.length_b   1.000
_cell.length_c   1.000
_cell.angle_alpha   90.00
_cell.angle_beta   90.00
_cell.angle_gamma   90.00
#
_symmetry.space_group_name_H-M   'P 1'
#
loop_
_entity.id
_entity.type
_entity.pdbx_description
1 polymer ?
#
loop_
_entity_poly.entity_id
_entity_poly.type
_entity_poly.pdbx_seq_one_letter_code
_entity_poly.pdbx_strand_id
1 'polypeptide(L)'
;MSNMDPLEQKNDQMSKDGLELDKETRLRTLTEKAQIEYDKTVTNYFSKLSILKRNVDYEIGTYKSEDQTKESISVCQKRIENSLDKYLNMAEEISQYLKRKNTADSLQELENHESVYTNVELSADEVFRDMQRIQQRTKTKSVKSVRSNGRSSVASSTTKMKARAEAAKASLEFAAK
;
A
#
# COMPACT_ATOMS: atom_id res chain seq x y z
N MET A 1 18.16 18.65 -78.65
CA MET A 1 19.00 18.59 -77.44
C MET A 1 18.23 19.30 -76.34
N SER A 2 17.82 18.73 -75.23
CA SER A 2 17.72 17.35 -74.72
C SER A 2 16.53 17.33 -73.76
N ASN A 3 15.96 16.14 -73.59
CA ASN A 3 14.86 15.79 -72.68
C ASN A 3 15.15 16.11 -71.20
N MET A 4 14.07 16.27 -70.43
CA MET A 4 13.81 15.74 -69.07
C MET A 4 12.53 16.44 -68.54
N ASP A 5 11.34 15.84 -68.72
CA ASP A 5 10.57 14.96 -67.81
C ASP A 5 9.95 15.64 -66.56
N PRO A 6 8.60 15.73 -66.45
CA PRO A 6 7.91 16.31 -65.29
C PRO A 6 7.85 15.42 -64.03
N LEU A 7 8.62 14.33 -63.98
CA LEU A 7 8.51 13.29 -62.95
C LEU A 7 9.39 13.51 -61.70
N GLU A 8 10.21 14.56 -61.67
CA GLU A 8 11.24 14.71 -60.62
C GLU A 8 10.86 15.63 -59.45
N GLN A 9 9.67 16.23 -59.43
CA GLN A 9 9.21 17.03 -58.28
C GLN A 9 8.09 16.39 -57.46
N LYS A 10 7.79 15.11 -57.70
CA LYS A 10 6.81 14.34 -56.92
C LYS A 10 7.42 13.43 -55.85
N ASN A 11 8.73 13.50 -55.62
CA ASN A 11 9.44 12.60 -54.70
C ASN A 11 9.89 13.21 -53.37
N ASP A 12 9.75 14.52 -53.16
CA ASP A 12 10.11 15.15 -51.86
C ASP A 12 8.93 15.34 -50.90
N GLN A 13 7.70 15.00 -51.31
CA GLN A 13 6.51 15.07 -50.45
C GLN A 13 6.10 13.72 -49.84
N MET A 14 6.80 12.61 -50.15
CA MET A 14 6.41 11.25 -49.73
C MET A 14 7.26 10.66 -48.58
N SER A 15 8.21 11.41 -48.05
CA SER A 15 9.20 10.87 -47.09
C SER A 15 9.14 11.49 -45.69
N LYS A 16 8.12 12.29 -45.35
CA LYS A 16 7.97 12.85 -43.99
C LYS A 16 6.69 12.47 -43.24
N ASP A 17 5.65 11.99 -43.91
CA ASP A 17 4.44 11.51 -43.22
C ASP A 17 4.41 9.98 -43.00
N GLY A 18 5.38 9.25 -43.57
CA GLY A 18 5.46 7.79 -43.51
C GLY A 18 6.25 7.19 -42.34
N LEU A 19 6.80 8.02 -41.44
CA LEU A 19 7.72 7.55 -40.39
C LEU A 19 7.30 7.93 -38.96
N GLU A 20 6.21 8.67 -38.75
CA GLU A 20 5.71 9.00 -37.41
C GLU A 20 4.50 8.17 -36.95
N LEU A 21 3.86 7.39 -37.82
CA LEU A 21 2.66 6.59 -37.48
C LEU A 21 2.91 5.11 -37.20
N ASP A 22 4.12 4.59 -37.41
CA ASP A 22 4.40 3.14 -37.29
C ASP A 22 4.74 2.67 -35.86
N LYS A 23 4.50 3.53 -34.85
CA LYS A 23 4.69 3.19 -33.42
C LYS A 23 3.39 3.08 -32.63
N GLU A 24 2.24 3.30 -33.26
CA GLU A 24 0.97 2.85 -32.70
C GLU A 24 0.87 1.35 -32.99
N THR A 25 1.49 0.56 -32.10
CA THR A 25 1.63 -0.90 -32.10
C THR A 25 0.46 -1.56 -32.81
N ARG A 26 0.67 -2.05 -34.04
CA ARG A 26 -0.36 -2.77 -34.81
C ARG A 26 -0.93 -3.91 -33.95
N LEU A 27 -2.15 -3.69 -33.45
CA LEU A 27 -2.85 -4.65 -32.59
C LEU A 27 -3.21 -5.89 -33.38
N ARG A 28 -3.01 -7.07 -32.77
CA ARG A 28 -3.35 -8.35 -33.41
C ARG A 28 -4.79 -8.72 -33.09
N THR A 29 -5.46 -9.36 -34.03
CA THR A 29 -6.79 -9.95 -33.84
C THR A 29 -6.66 -11.46 -33.72
N LEU A 30 -7.39 -12.08 -32.78
CA LEU A 30 -7.40 -13.53 -32.61
C LEU A 30 -8.35 -14.21 -33.60
N THR A 31 -8.07 -15.47 -33.93
CA THR A 31 -9.06 -16.33 -34.59
C THR A 31 -10.11 -16.79 -33.58
N GLU A 32 -11.31 -17.19 -34.03
CA GLU A 32 -12.42 -17.59 -33.15
C GLU A 32 -12.01 -18.65 -32.11
N LYS A 33 -11.29 -19.70 -32.53
CA LYS A 33 -10.79 -20.73 -31.62
C LYS A 33 -9.80 -20.17 -30.58
N ALA A 34 -8.92 -19.27 -31.01
CA ALA A 34 -7.93 -18.65 -30.13
C ALA A 34 -8.58 -17.65 -29.16
N GLN A 35 -9.64 -16.97 -29.58
CA GLN A 35 -10.45 -16.10 -28.72
C GLN A 35 -11.09 -16.90 -27.59
N ILE A 36 -11.72 -18.04 -27.90
CA ILE A 36 -12.34 -18.91 -26.88
C ILE A 36 -11.31 -19.37 -25.84
N GLU A 37 -10.09 -19.70 -26.26
CA GLU A 37 -9.01 -20.11 -25.33
C GLU A 37 -8.51 -18.93 -24.49
N TYR A 38 -8.41 -17.75 -25.10
CA TYR A 38 -8.08 -16.51 -24.41
C TYR A 38 -9.11 -16.17 -23.33
N ASP A 39 -10.40 -16.13 -23.67
CA ASP A 39 -11.49 -15.82 -22.75
C ASP A 39 -11.53 -16.78 -21.56
N LYS A 40 -11.33 -18.08 -21.81
CA LYS A 40 -11.25 -19.10 -20.76
C LYS A 40 -10.08 -18.86 -19.81
N THR A 41 -8.91 -18.52 -20.36
CA THR A 41 -7.69 -18.27 -19.58
C THR A 41 -7.84 -17.02 -18.72
N VAL A 42 -8.32 -15.92 -19.30
CA VAL A 42 -8.59 -14.66 -18.60
C VAL A 42 -9.61 -14.86 -17.49
N THR A 43 -10.74 -15.52 -17.77
CA THR A 43 -11.76 -15.85 -16.77
C THR A 43 -11.19 -16.66 -15.61
N ASN A 44 -10.32 -17.64 -15.90
CA ASN A 44 -9.67 -18.44 -14.86
C ASN A 44 -8.75 -17.59 -13.96
N TYR A 45 -7.95 -16.70 -14.55
CA TYR A 45 -7.11 -15.78 -13.77
C TYR A 45 -7.94 -14.85 -12.90
N PHE A 46 -8.99 -14.21 -13.45
CA PHE A 46 -9.86 -13.33 -12.68
C PHE A 46 -10.58 -14.05 -11.54
N SER A 47 -11.01 -15.29 -11.74
CA SER A 47 -11.59 -16.11 -10.69
C SER A 47 -10.61 -16.36 -9.54
N LYS A 48 -9.37 -16.74 -9.86
CA LYS A 48 -8.31 -16.94 -8.85
C LYS A 48 -7.98 -15.66 -8.11
N LEU A 49 -7.83 -14.55 -8.83
CA LEU A 49 -7.57 -13.23 -8.24
C LEU A 49 -8.71 -12.79 -7.34
N SER A 50 -9.96 -13.03 -7.73
CA SER A 50 -11.13 -12.72 -6.90
C SER A 50 -11.13 -13.48 -5.57
N ILE A 51 -10.73 -14.76 -5.58
CA ILE A 51 -10.59 -15.55 -4.36
C ILE A 51 -9.47 -15.01 -3.48
N LEU A 52 -8.29 -14.74 -4.07
CA LEU A 52 -7.16 -14.20 -3.34
C LEU A 52 -7.46 -12.82 -2.74
N LYS A 53 -8.13 -11.94 -3.50
CA LYS A 53 -8.61 -10.65 -3.03
C LYS A 53 -9.52 -10.80 -1.83
N ARG A 54 -10.51 -11.70 -1.88
CA ARG A 54 -11.41 -11.96 -0.74
C ARG A 54 -10.65 -12.43 0.50
N ASN A 55 -9.58 -13.19 0.34
CA ASN A 55 -8.74 -13.59 1.47
C ASN A 55 -8.02 -12.38 2.09
N VAL A 56 -7.45 -11.49 1.26
CA VAL A 56 -6.84 -10.24 1.74
C VAL A 56 -7.88 -9.38 2.47
N ASP A 57 -9.06 -9.17 1.85
CA ASP A 57 -10.15 -8.39 2.43
C ASP A 57 -10.64 -8.99 3.77
N TYR A 58 -10.72 -10.32 3.85
CA TYR A 58 -11.12 -11.03 5.07
C TYR A 58 -10.12 -10.79 6.21
N GLU A 59 -8.82 -10.99 5.98
CA GLU A 59 -7.79 -10.77 6.99
C GLU A 59 -7.72 -9.30 7.43
N ILE A 60 -7.93 -8.36 6.49
CA ILE A 60 -8.10 -6.93 6.80
C ILE A 60 -9.33 -6.71 7.69
N GLY A 61 -10.45 -7.36 7.39
CA GLY A 61 -11.67 -7.31 8.19
C GLY A 61 -11.47 -7.81 9.61
N THR A 62 -10.79 -8.95 9.77
CA THR A 62 -10.44 -9.53 11.08
C THR A 62 -9.62 -8.58 11.93
N TYR A 63 -8.62 -7.90 11.33
CA TYR A 63 -7.85 -6.87 12.03
C TYR A 63 -8.72 -5.73 12.57
N LYS A 64 -9.74 -5.31 11.81
CA LYS A 64 -10.63 -4.20 12.20
C LYS A 64 -11.65 -4.58 13.28
N SER A 65 -11.95 -5.87 13.47
CA SER A 65 -13.01 -6.34 14.37
C SER A 65 -12.57 -6.75 15.79
N GLU A 66 -11.30 -7.06 16.01
CA GLU A 66 -10.82 -7.61 17.30
C GLU A 66 -10.07 -6.60 18.18
N ASP A 67 -10.11 -6.82 19.50
CA ASP A 67 -9.30 -6.07 20.47
C ASP A 67 -7.81 -6.34 20.25
N GLN A 68 -7.11 -5.30 19.82
CA GLN A 68 -5.78 -5.42 19.22
C GLN A 68 -4.68 -5.51 20.28
N THR A 69 -4.45 -6.72 20.80
CA THR A 69 -3.21 -7.02 21.52
C THR A 69 -2.01 -6.98 20.57
N LYS A 70 -0.81 -6.71 21.10
CA LYS A 70 0.41 -6.64 20.27
C LYS A 70 0.69 -7.95 19.52
N GLU A 71 0.41 -9.09 20.15
CA GLU A 71 0.61 -10.41 19.56
C GLU A 71 -0.41 -10.69 18.45
N SER A 72 -1.70 -10.36 18.68
CA SER A 72 -2.74 -10.51 17.65
C SER A 72 -2.47 -9.60 16.43
N ILE A 73 -1.99 -8.37 16.63
CA ILE A 73 -1.58 -7.50 15.51
C ILE A 73 -0.45 -8.14 14.70
N SER A 74 0.58 -8.68 15.35
CA SER A 74 1.71 -9.29 14.64
C SER A 74 1.31 -10.53 13.84
N VAL A 75 0.35 -11.31 14.34
CA VAL A 75 -0.19 -12.46 13.62
C VAL A 75 -1.02 -12.01 12.42
N CYS A 76 -1.91 -11.03 12.61
CA CYS A 76 -2.72 -10.46 11.52
C CYS A 76 -1.84 -9.86 10.42
N GLN A 77 -0.81 -9.11 10.78
CA GLN A 77 0.15 -8.54 9.83
C GLN A 77 0.73 -9.63 8.90
N LYS A 78 1.25 -10.72 9.48
CA LYS A 78 1.81 -11.83 8.69
C LYS A 78 0.77 -12.50 7.78
N ARG A 79 -0.48 -12.61 8.21
CA ARG A 79 -1.55 -13.22 7.40
C ARG A 79 -1.93 -12.34 6.20
N ILE A 80 -2.02 -11.03 6.40
CA ILE A 80 -2.26 -10.07 5.33
C ILE A 80 -1.07 -10.07 4.36
N GLU A 81 0.17 -9.99 4.85
CA GLU A 81 1.39 -10.05 4.02
C GLU A 81 1.40 -11.30 3.14
N ASN A 82 1.17 -12.49 3.73
CA ASN A 82 1.16 -13.74 2.98
C ASN A 82 0.02 -13.82 1.95
N SER A 83 -1.15 -13.27 2.26
CA SER A 83 -2.29 -13.29 1.34
C SER A 83 -2.10 -12.29 0.20
N LEU A 84 -1.54 -11.12 0.51
CA LEU A 84 -1.21 -10.09 -0.46
C LEU A 84 -0.11 -10.59 -1.41
N ASP A 85 0.97 -11.19 -0.91
CA ASP A 85 2.05 -11.72 -1.74
C ASP A 85 1.54 -12.74 -2.76
N LYS A 86 0.65 -13.66 -2.34
CA LYS A 86 -0.01 -14.60 -3.26
C LYS A 86 -0.85 -13.89 -4.32
N TYR A 87 -1.58 -12.85 -3.94
CA TYR A 87 -2.36 -12.03 -4.86
C TYR A 87 -1.45 -11.33 -5.88
N LEU A 88 -0.37 -10.69 -5.43
CA LEU A 88 0.59 -9.96 -6.26
C LEU A 88 1.28 -10.89 -7.26
N ASN A 89 1.72 -12.07 -6.82
CA ASN A 89 2.35 -13.05 -7.71
C ASN A 89 1.40 -13.49 -8.84
N MET A 90 0.12 -13.76 -8.52
CA MET A 90 -0.88 -14.11 -9.53
C MET A 90 -1.25 -12.90 -10.42
N ALA A 91 -1.27 -11.69 -9.85
CA ALA A 91 -1.54 -10.46 -10.58
C ALA A 91 -0.45 -10.14 -11.60
N GLU A 92 0.80 -10.46 -11.29
CA GLU A 92 1.92 -10.34 -12.23
C GLU A 92 1.80 -11.36 -13.38
N GLU A 93 1.43 -12.61 -13.08
CA GLU A 93 1.23 -13.63 -14.11
C GLU A 93 0.16 -13.22 -15.14
N ILE A 94 -1.01 -12.73 -14.68
CA ILE A 94 -2.07 -12.26 -15.59
C ILE A 94 -1.61 -11.02 -16.37
N SER A 95 -0.93 -10.07 -15.74
CA SER A 95 -0.43 -8.85 -16.40
C SER A 95 0.52 -9.20 -17.54
N GLN A 96 1.44 -10.14 -17.30
CA GLN A 96 2.34 -10.62 -18.33
C GLN A 96 1.60 -11.36 -19.45
N TYR A 97 0.58 -12.16 -19.12
CA TYR A 97 -0.24 -12.84 -20.12
C TYR A 97 -0.94 -11.85 -21.05
N LEU A 98 -1.61 -10.84 -20.48
CA LEU A 98 -2.35 -9.82 -21.22
C LEU A 98 -1.41 -9.00 -22.12
N LYS A 99 -0.28 -8.53 -21.58
CA LYS A 99 0.76 -7.82 -22.35
C LYS A 99 1.29 -8.64 -23.53
N ARG A 100 1.42 -9.96 -23.39
CA ARG A 100 1.88 -10.86 -24.48
C ARG A 100 0.83 -11.08 -25.56
N LYS A 101 -0.47 -11.11 -25.21
CA LYS A 101 -1.55 -11.39 -26.17
C LYS A 101 -1.77 -10.24 -27.14
N ASN A 102 -1.50 -9.00 -26.74
CA ASN A 102 -1.40 -7.78 -27.58
C ASN A 102 -2.52 -7.63 -28.63
N THR A 103 -3.76 -7.78 -28.14
CA THR A 103 -5.02 -7.51 -28.82
C THR A 103 -5.75 -6.36 -28.13
N ALA A 104 -6.72 -5.74 -28.82
CA ALA A 104 -7.55 -4.68 -28.23
C ALA A 104 -8.22 -5.15 -26.92
N ASP A 105 -8.81 -6.36 -26.94
CA ASP A 105 -9.40 -6.97 -25.75
C ASP A 105 -8.38 -7.14 -24.62
N SER A 106 -7.15 -7.57 -24.93
CA SER A 106 -6.12 -7.74 -23.89
C SER A 106 -5.60 -6.44 -23.30
N LEU A 107 -5.58 -5.36 -24.08
CA LEU A 107 -5.22 -4.04 -23.57
C LEU A 107 -6.33 -3.52 -22.65
N GLN A 108 -7.60 -3.66 -23.06
CA GLN A 108 -8.73 -3.24 -22.24
C GLN A 108 -8.78 -4.01 -20.91
N GLU A 109 -8.57 -5.33 -20.96
CA GLU A 109 -8.52 -6.15 -19.75
C GLU A 109 -7.32 -5.82 -18.87
N LEU A 110 -6.18 -5.45 -19.46
CA LEU A 110 -5.00 -5.02 -18.70
C LEU A 110 -5.29 -3.74 -17.92
N GLU A 111 -5.89 -2.74 -18.56
CA GLU A 111 -6.28 -1.49 -17.88
C GLU A 111 -7.26 -1.73 -16.74
N ASN A 112 -8.27 -2.59 -16.96
CA ASN A 112 -9.23 -2.95 -15.92
C ASN A 112 -8.55 -3.67 -14.74
N HIS A 113 -7.66 -4.62 -15.04
CA HIS A 113 -6.92 -5.37 -14.04
C HIS A 113 -5.98 -4.46 -13.23
N GLU A 114 -5.24 -3.55 -13.88
CA GLU A 114 -4.34 -2.61 -13.21
C GLU A 114 -5.07 -1.71 -12.20
N SER A 115 -6.30 -1.29 -12.50
CA SER A 115 -7.15 -0.54 -11.56
C SER A 115 -7.52 -1.38 -10.32
N VAL A 116 -7.94 -2.64 -10.51
CA VAL A 116 -8.29 -3.53 -9.39
C VAL A 116 -7.05 -3.83 -8.55
N TYR A 117 -5.94 -4.17 -9.19
CA TYR A 117 -4.64 -4.40 -8.57
C TYR A 117 -4.25 -3.24 -7.65
N THR A 118 -4.27 -2.01 -8.18
CA THR A 118 -3.87 -0.80 -7.46
C THR A 118 -4.73 -0.59 -6.21
N ASN A 119 -6.04 -0.81 -6.31
CA ASN A 119 -6.95 -0.66 -5.17
C ASN A 119 -6.68 -1.69 -4.06
N VAL A 120 -6.33 -2.92 -4.40
CA VAL A 120 -5.99 -3.96 -3.42
C VAL A 120 -4.68 -3.62 -2.70
N GLU A 121 -3.66 -3.18 -3.44
CA GLU A 121 -2.37 -2.76 -2.90
C GLU A 121 -2.53 -1.57 -1.93
N LEU A 122 -3.24 -0.52 -2.35
CA LEU A 122 -3.50 0.66 -1.51
C LEU A 122 -4.24 0.31 -0.22
N SER A 123 -5.24 -0.57 -0.30
CA SER A 123 -6.02 -1.01 0.87
C SER A 123 -5.15 -1.75 1.89
N ALA A 124 -4.26 -2.61 1.43
CA ALA A 124 -3.33 -3.33 2.31
C ALA A 124 -2.31 -2.37 2.94
N ASP A 125 -1.75 -1.44 2.16
CA ASP A 125 -0.80 -0.44 2.64
C ASP A 125 -1.37 0.49 3.72
N GLU A 126 -2.62 0.91 3.59
CA GLU A 126 -3.31 1.66 4.64
C GLU A 126 -3.39 0.87 5.94
N VAL A 127 -3.76 -0.41 5.86
CA VAL A 127 -3.85 -1.29 7.03
C VAL A 127 -2.49 -1.51 7.69
N PHE A 128 -1.43 -1.73 6.90
CA PHE A 128 -0.08 -1.87 7.44
C PHE A 128 0.40 -0.60 8.14
N ARG A 129 0.10 0.58 7.59
CA ARG A 129 0.41 1.87 8.23
C ARG A 129 -0.31 2.03 9.57
N ASP A 130 -1.57 1.65 9.64
CA ASP A 130 -2.34 1.69 10.88
C ASP A 130 -1.80 0.71 11.93
N MET A 131 -1.48 -0.53 11.53
CA MET A 131 -0.84 -1.53 12.40
C MET A 131 0.46 -1.00 12.99
N GLN A 132 1.33 -0.41 12.17
CA GLN A 132 2.59 0.19 12.63
C GLN A 132 2.36 1.32 13.62
N ARG A 133 1.37 2.19 13.39
CA ARG A 133 1.03 3.29 14.30
C ARG A 133 0.62 2.78 15.68
N ILE A 134 -0.16 1.70 15.75
CA ILE A 134 -0.61 1.10 17.02
C ILE A 134 0.57 0.42 17.74
N GLN A 135 1.42 -0.29 17.01
CA GLN A 135 2.65 -0.87 17.56
C GLN A 135 3.61 0.20 18.12
N GLN A 136 3.70 1.38 17.51
CA GLN A 136 4.51 2.49 18.03
C GLN A 136 3.90 3.14 19.29
N ARG A 137 2.57 3.31 19.35
CA ARG A 137 1.87 3.85 20.52
C ARG A 137 1.98 2.95 21.75
N THR A 138 1.98 1.64 21.57
CA THR A 138 2.20 0.67 22.66
C THR A 138 3.65 0.72 23.17
N LYS A 139 4.65 0.91 22.29
CA LYS A 139 6.05 1.15 22.70
C LYS A 139 6.22 2.44 23.51
N THR A 140 5.58 3.55 23.13
CA THR A 140 5.74 4.84 23.83
C THR A 140 5.02 4.90 25.19
N LYS A 141 3.89 4.20 25.36
CA LYS A 141 3.27 4.03 26.69
C LYS A 141 4.15 3.24 27.67
N SER A 142 4.90 2.25 27.17
CA SER A 142 5.90 1.53 27.97
C SER A 142 7.05 2.46 28.42
N VAL A 143 7.55 3.34 27.55
CA VAL A 143 8.66 4.25 27.90
C VAL A 143 8.23 5.36 28.88
N LYS A 144 6.96 5.83 28.80
CA LYS A 144 6.45 6.83 29.75
C LYS A 144 6.10 6.24 31.13
N SER A 145 5.86 4.93 31.21
CA SER A 145 5.66 4.19 32.47
C SER A 145 6.98 3.82 33.16
N VAL A 146 8.08 3.67 32.41
CA VAL A 146 9.39 3.28 32.99
C VAL A 146 10.20 4.49 33.49
N ARG A 147 9.76 5.73 33.26
CA ARG A 147 10.44 6.94 33.75
C ARG A 147 9.78 7.64 34.93
N SER A 148 9.04 6.91 35.77
CA SER A 148 8.58 7.39 37.09
C SER A 148 9.00 6.53 38.29
N ASN A 149 9.75 5.43 38.09
CA ASN A 149 10.21 4.56 39.18
C ASN A 149 11.71 4.71 39.50
N GLY A 150 12.17 5.94 39.66
CA GLY A 150 13.55 6.19 40.10
C GLY A 150 13.82 7.66 40.41
N ARG A 151 13.75 8.00 41.70
CA ARG A 151 14.12 9.28 42.36
C ARG A 151 13.06 10.39 42.44
N SER A 152 12.26 10.35 43.51
CA SER A 152 11.78 11.58 44.18
C SER A 152 11.40 11.38 45.67
N SER A 153 12.15 10.59 46.46
CA SER A 153 11.89 10.54 47.92
C SER A 153 12.60 11.65 48.72
N VAL A 154 13.49 12.45 48.13
CA VAL A 154 14.26 13.48 48.86
C VAL A 154 13.64 14.89 48.76
N ALA A 155 12.84 15.17 47.72
CA ALA A 155 12.13 16.45 47.58
C ALA A 155 10.91 16.57 48.51
N SER A 156 10.31 15.44 48.92
CA SER A 156 9.18 15.42 49.85
C SER A 156 9.60 15.62 51.30
N SER A 157 10.79 15.14 51.71
CA SER A 157 11.25 15.31 53.09
C SER A 157 11.74 16.73 53.38
N THR A 158 12.46 17.35 52.45
CA THR A 158 12.98 18.72 52.61
C THR A 158 11.86 19.77 52.57
N THR A 159 10.87 19.60 51.70
CA THR A 159 9.71 20.51 51.62
C THR A 159 8.79 20.36 52.83
N LYS A 160 8.57 19.13 53.33
CA LYS A 160 7.82 18.90 54.58
C LYS A 160 8.60 19.36 55.83
N MET A 161 9.92 19.27 55.83
CA MET A 161 10.76 19.79 56.92
C MET A 161 10.75 21.32 56.97
N LYS A 162 10.83 22.01 55.83
CA LYS A 162 10.72 23.49 55.79
C LYS A 162 9.35 23.97 56.26
N ALA A 163 8.26 23.33 55.82
CA ALA A 163 6.91 23.67 56.26
C ALA A 163 6.71 23.44 57.78
N ARG A 164 7.30 22.39 58.35
CA ARG A 164 7.27 22.15 59.80
C ARG A 164 8.15 23.14 60.58
N ALA A 165 9.29 23.55 60.04
CA ALA A 165 10.16 24.55 60.66
C ALA A 165 9.51 25.96 60.66
N GLU A 166 8.82 26.35 59.59
CA GLU A 166 8.05 27.60 59.56
C GLU A 166 6.84 27.57 60.50
N ALA A 167 6.10 26.45 60.55
CA ALA A 167 4.99 26.30 61.48
C ALA A 167 5.45 26.31 62.96
N ALA A 168 6.60 25.70 63.27
CA ALA A 168 7.18 25.74 64.61
C ALA A 168 7.65 27.15 65.00
N LYS A 169 8.22 27.90 64.04
CA LYS A 169 8.64 29.28 64.27
C LYS A 169 7.44 30.20 64.51
N ALA A 170 6.37 30.08 63.72
CA ALA A 170 5.14 30.84 63.92
C ALA A 170 4.44 30.51 65.25
N SER A 171 4.49 29.26 65.69
CA SER A 171 3.92 28.83 66.98
C SER A 171 4.68 29.41 68.18
N LEU A 172 6.02 29.47 68.13
CA LEU A 172 6.84 30.10 69.17
C LEU A 172 6.68 31.62 69.22
N GLU A 173 6.53 32.27 68.07
CA GLU A 173 6.31 33.72 67.98
C GLU A 173 4.93 34.13 68.51
N PHE A 174 3.93 33.23 68.40
CA PHE A 174 2.61 33.41 68.99
C PHE A 174 2.59 33.16 70.50
N ALA A 175 3.39 32.20 71.00
CA ALA A 175 3.52 31.92 72.44
C ALA A 175 4.38 32.93 73.21
N ALA A 176 5.15 33.77 72.51
CA ALA A 176 5.97 34.84 73.09
C ALA A 176 5.28 36.23 73.07
N LYS A 177 4.01 36.29 72.65
CA LYS A 177 3.13 37.46 72.75
C LYS A 177 2.19 37.32 73.95
#